data_AF-A0A1F9VFK1-F1
#
_entry.id   AF-A0A1F9VFK1-F1
#
_cell.length_a   1.000
_cell.length_b   1.000
_cell.length_c   1.000
_cell.angle_alpha   90.00
_cell.angle_beta   90.00
_cell.angle_gamma   90.00
#
_symmetry.space_group_name_H-M   'P 1'
#
loop_
_entity.id
_entity.type
_entity.pdbx_description
1 polymer ?
#
loop_
_entity_poly.entity_id
_entity_poly.type
_entity_poly.pdbx_seq_one_letter_code
_entity_poly.pdbx_strand_id
1 'polypeptide(L)'
;MPNVNAMHLFLASGGISTEARLAAFRLAWSRFLPAGARVLFVPYAVLDHDAYTERISRRLLPGCALDGLHRKRDPRRALLEAEAVFVGGGARLFRRGQKAVDFMPGARLTPLFR
;
A
#
# COMPACT_ATOMS: atom_id res chain seq x y z
N MET A 1 29.38 3.47 -19.67
CA MET A 1 28.14 4.21 -19.33
C MET A 1 27.62 3.62 -18.04
N PRO A 2 27.41 4.39 -16.95
CA PRO A 2 26.80 3.81 -15.75
C PRO A 2 25.39 3.33 -16.11
N ASN A 3 25.11 2.13 -15.61
CA ASN A 3 24.00 1.25 -15.92
C ASN A 3 22.62 1.94 -15.79
N VAL A 4 21.67 1.58 -16.65
CA VAL A 4 20.24 1.93 -16.53
C VAL A 4 19.78 1.75 -15.07
N ASN A 5 19.16 2.78 -14.51
CA ASN A 5 18.67 2.86 -13.13
C ASN A 5 18.28 1.50 -12.55
N ALA A 6 19.03 1.01 -11.55
CA ALA A 6 18.66 -0.20 -10.84
C ALA A 6 17.28 0.00 -10.19
N MET A 7 16.31 -0.82 -10.56
CA MET A 7 14.98 -0.80 -9.96
C MET A 7 15.03 -1.53 -8.62
N HIS A 8 14.79 -0.79 -7.52
CA HIS A 8 14.67 -1.36 -6.19
C HIS A 8 13.21 -1.74 -5.93
N LEU A 9 12.93 -3.03 -5.74
CA LEU A 9 11.59 -3.53 -5.50
C LEU A 9 11.53 -4.34 -4.20
N PHE A 10 10.54 -4.03 -3.36
CA PHE A 10 10.23 -4.76 -2.13
C PHE A 10 8.84 -5.37 -2.23
N LEU A 11 8.76 -6.70 -2.30
CA LEU A 11 7.50 -7.45 -2.39
C LEU A 11 7.21 -8.13 -1.04
N ALA A 12 6.22 -7.61 -0.31
CA ALA A 12 5.76 -8.21 0.93
C ALA A 12 4.62 -9.21 0.65
N SER A 13 4.70 -10.43 1.19
CA SER A 13 3.69 -11.50 0.99
C SER A 13 2.38 -11.31 1.76
N GLY A 14 2.05 -10.08 2.15
CA GLY A 14 0.88 -9.76 2.97
C GLY A 14 0.93 -10.39 4.37
N GLY A 15 -0.22 -10.56 5.02
CA GLY A 15 -0.32 -11.33 6.26
C GLY A 15 0.31 -10.70 7.51
N ILE A 16 0.44 -9.38 7.60
CA ILE A 16 0.94 -8.63 8.79
C ILE A 16 -0.02 -8.66 9.99
N SER A 17 -0.88 -9.68 10.09
CA SER A 17 -1.84 -9.87 11.16
C SER A 17 -1.24 -10.44 12.45
N THR A 18 0.00 -10.94 12.41
CA THR A 18 0.73 -11.40 13.59
C THR A 18 1.93 -10.50 13.88
N GLU A 19 2.30 -10.38 15.16
CA GLU A 19 3.46 -9.58 15.57
C GLU A 19 4.77 -10.07 14.94
N ALA A 20 4.96 -11.39 14.82
CA ALA A 20 6.14 -11.96 14.18
C ALA A 20 6.27 -11.55 12.71
N ARG A 21 5.17 -11.56 11.94
CA ARG A 21 5.22 -11.13 10.53
C ARG A 21 5.37 -9.62 10.40
N LEU A 22 4.77 -8.85 11.32
CA LEU A 22 4.95 -7.40 11.35
C LEU A 22 6.39 -7.01 11.69
N ALA A 23 7.04 -7.70 12.63
CA ALA A 23 8.45 -7.51 12.97
C ALA A 23 9.37 -7.85 11.78
N ALA A 24 9.14 -8.98 11.12
CA ALA A 24 9.88 -9.37 9.92
C ALA A 24 9.74 -8.36 8.79
N PHE A 25 8.51 -7.87 8.54
CA PHE A 25 8.26 -6.79 7.58
C PHE A 25 9.07 -5.53 7.95
N ARG A 26 9.01 -5.07 9.19
CA ARG A 26 9.69 -3.84 9.64
C ARG A 26 11.20 -3.94 9.49
N LEU A 27 11.78 -5.11 9.80
CA LEU A 27 13.22 -5.35 9.63
C LEU A 27 13.63 -5.35 8.15
N ALA A 28 12.82 -5.95 7.27
CA ALA A 28 13.12 -5.95 5.84
C ALA A 28 12.91 -4.57 5.22
N TRP A 29 11.88 -3.84 5.66
CA TRP A 29 11.60 -2.47 5.25
C TRP A 29 12.73 -1.50 5.63
N SER A 30 13.24 -1.55 6.87
CA SER A 30 14.30 -0.64 7.31
C SER A 30 15.63 -0.84 6.57
N ARG A 31 15.85 -2.04 6.00
CA ARG A 31 16.97 -2.33 5.11
C ARG A 31 16.74 -1.85 3.68
N PHE A 32 15.47 -1.75 3.27
CA PHE A 32 15.09 -1.34 1.93
C PHE A 32 15.03 0.19 1.78
N LEU A 33 14.49 0.88 2.78
CA LEU A 33 14.30 2.33 2.75
C LEU A 33 14.75 2.96 4.08
N PRO A 34 15.55 4.05 4.05
CA PRO A 34 16.01 4.70 5.27
C PRO A 34 14.85 5.31 6.07
N ALA A 35 15.05 5.45 7.39
CA ALA A 35 14.12 6.14 8.26
C ALA A 35 13.92 7.60 7.80
N GLY A 36 12.70 8.13 7.93
CA GLY A 36 12.38 9.50 7.52
C GLY A 36 12.17 9.72 6.01
N ALA A 37 12.36 8.70 5.17
CA ALA A 37 12.07 8.79 3.74
C ALA A 37 10.61 9.20 3.47
N ARG A 38 10.40 10.00 2.42
CA ARG A 38 9.07 10.42 1.99
C ARG A 38 8.46 9.38 1.08
N VAL A 39 7.36 8.79 1.53
CA VAL A 39 6.69 7.68 0.83
C VAL A 39 5.35 8.15 0.31
N LEU A 40 5.15 8.05 -1.00
CA LEU A 40 3.83 8.25 -1.59
C LEU A 40 3.07 6.92 -1.58
N PHE A 41 1.91 6.92 -0.94
CA PHE A 41 1.08 5.75 -0.80
C PHE A 41 -0.01 5.69 -1.87
N VAL A 42 -0.18 4.52 -2.50
CA VAL A 42 -1.23 4.23 -3.48
C VAL A 42 -2.33 3.38 -2.81
N PRO A 43 -3.46 3.96 -2.38
CA PRO A 43 -4.44 3.31 -1.51
C PRO A 43 -5.61 2.63 -2.24
N TYR A 44 -5.59 2.53 -3.56
CA TYR A 44 -6.78 2.22 -4.37
C TYR A 44 -7.28 0.77 -4.27
N ALA A 45 -6.61 -0.09 -3.50
CA ALA A 45 -7.00 -1.49 -3.30
C ALA A 45 -8.22 -1.69 -2.37
N VAL A 46 -8.66 -0.65 -1.66
CA VAL A 46 -9.83 -0.66 -0.73
C VAL A 46 -10.56 0.68 -0.78
N LEU A 47 -11.87 0.74 -0.55
CA LEU A 47 -12.75 1.91 -0.75
C LEU A 47 -12.37 3.14 0.07
N ASP A 48 -12.10 2.97 1.36
CA ASP A 48 -11.75 4.08 2.24
C ASP A 48 -10.24 4.37 2.19
N HIS A 49 -9.87 5.25 1.25
CA HIS A 49 -8.47 5.61 1.03
C HIS A 49 -7.87 6.39 2.21
N ASP A 50 -8.66 7.21 2.90
CA ASP A 50 -8.18 8.01 4.03
C ASP A 50 -7.89 7.15 5.24
N ALA A 51 -8.85 6.31 5.65
CA ALA A 51 -8.66 5.37 6.75
C ALA A 51 -7.53 4.38 6.43
N TYR A 52 -7.41 3.95 5.17
CA TYR A 52 -6.32 3.05 4.78
C TYR A 52 -4.95 3.72 4.90
N THR A 53 -4.81 4.96 4.40
CA THR A 53 -3.59 5.74 4.51
C THR A 53 -3.17 5.94 5.97
N GLU A 54 -4.13 6.31 6.81
CA GLU A 54 -3.89 6.52 8.24
C GLU A 54 -3.47 5.23 8.96
N ARG A 55 -4.08 4.09 8.59
CA ARG A 55 -3.71 2.77 9.11
C ARG A 55 -2.28 2.37 8.71
N ILE A 56 -1.90 2.57 7.46
CA ILE A 56 -0.53 2.25 7.00
C ILE A 56 0.49 3.15 7.69
N SER A 57 0.25 4.45 7.74
CA SER A 57 1.13 5.41 8.42
C SER A 57 1.33 5.04 9.89
N ARG A 58 0.26 4.78 10.65
CA ARG A 58 0.39 4.52 12.09
C ARG A 58 0.89 3.12 12.44
N ARG A 59 0.41 2.08 11.75
CA ARG A 59 0.67 0.69 12.16
C ARG A 59 1.88 0.10 11.43
N LEU A 60 1.96 0.29 10.13
CA LEU A 60 2.93 -0.41 9.30
C LEU A 60 4.24 0.37 9.18
N LEU A 61 4.15 1.67 8.97
CA LEU A 61 5.28 2.54 8.65
C LEU A 61 5.38 3.80 9.55
N PRO A 62 5.37 3.67 10.89
CA PRO A 62 5.32 4.82 11.81
C PRO A 62 6.55 5.75 11.75
N GLY A 63 7.66 5.33 11.13
CA GLY A 63 8.89 6.11 10.98
C GLY A 63 9.08 6.77 9.60
N CYS A 64 8.08 6.70 8.73
CA CYS A 64 8.14 7.28 7.38
C CYS A 64 7.18 8.47 7.28
N ALA A 65 7.58 9.48 6.50
CA ALA A 65 6.69 10.57 6.11
C ALA A 65 5.80 10.09 4.95
N LEU A 66 4.66 9.49 5.29
CA LEU A 66 3.75 8.88 4.33
C LEU A 66 2.58 9.80 4.00
N ASP A 67 2.35 10.04 2.70
CA ASP A 67 1.17 10.75 2.21
C ASP A 67 0.41 9.95 1.15
N GLY A 68 -0.90 10.10 1.12
CA GLY A 68 -1.78 9.39 0.20
C GLY A 68 -1.84 10.07 -1.17
N LEU A 69 -1.62 9.30 -2.23
CA LEU A 69 -1.74 9.76 -3.62
C LEU A 69 -3.13 10.32 -3.91
N HIS A 70 -4.18 9.78 -3.28
CA HIS A 70 -5.57 10.21 -3.45
C HIS A 70 -5.85 11.64 -2.97
N ARG A 71 -4.96 12.24 -2.17
CA ARG A 71 -5.05 13.62 -1.69
C ARG A 71 -4.30 14.61 -2.59
N LYS A 72 -3.54 14.12 -3.57
CA LYS A 72 -2.70 14.95 -4.43
C LYS A 72 -3.54 15.56 -5.55
N ARG A 73 -3.44 16.89 -5.69
CA ARG A 73 -4.05 17.63 -6.80
C ARG A 73 -3.51 17.19 -8.16
N ASP A 74 -2.21 16.91 -8.23
CA ASP A 74 -1.56 16.35 -9.42
C ASP A 74 -0.88 15.02 -9.05
N PRO A 75 -1.59 13.88 -9.21
CA PRO A 75 -1.05 12.57 -8.85
C PRO A 75 0.11 12.15 -9.76
N ARG A 76 0.16 12.62 -11.01
CA ARG A 76 1.25 12.27 -11.94
C ARG A 76 2.54 12.93 -11.51
N ARG A 77 2.50 14.23 -11.22
CA ARG A 77 3.64 14.96 -10.68
C ARG A 77 4.10 14.39 -9.34
N ALA A 78 3.17 14.09 -8.45
CA ALA A 78 3.50 13.50 -7.15
C ALA A 78 4.25 12.16 -7.29
N LEU A 79 3.86 11.30 -8.24
CA LEU A 79 4.55 10.04 -8.52
C LEU A 79 5.97 10.26 -9.06
N LEU A 80 6.18 11.27 -9.90
CA LEU A 80 7.50 11.59 -10.46
C LEU A 80 8.45 12.20 -9.42
N GLU A 81 7.91 12.91 -8.42
CA GLU A 81 8.69 13.58 -7.36
C GLU A 81 8.87 12.70 -6.10
N ALA A 82 8.20 11.55 -6.02
CA ALA A 82 8.27 10.67 -4.85
C ALA A 82 9.65 10.00 -4.72
N GLU A 83 10.19 9.97 -3.49
CA GLU A 83 11.41 9.21 -3.19
C GLU A 83 11.14 7.71 -3.18
N ALA A 84 9.94 7.30 -2.74
CA ALA A 84 9.48 5.93 -2.78
C ALA A 84 7.96 5.87 -2.98
N VAL A 85 7.50 4.79 -3.62
CA VAL A 85 6.08 4.48 -3.78
C VAL A 85 5.75 3.21 -3.01
N PHE A 86 4.76 3.28 -2.13
CA PHE A 86 4.19 2.12 -1.45
C PHE A 86 2.81 1.84 -2.01
N VAL A 87 2.56 0.61 -2.48
CA VAL A 87 1.26 0.21 -3.05
C VAL A 87 0.53 -0.68 -2.05
N GLY A 88 -0.67 -0.27 -1.65
CA GLY A 88 -1.48 -1.01 -0.69
C GLY A 88 -2.06 -2.29 -1.28
N GLY A 89 -2.12 -3.34 -0.48
CA GLY A 89 -2.86 -4.55 -0.78
C GLY A 89 -4.32 -4.48 -0.32
N GLY A 90 -5.18 -5.31 -0.90
CA GLY A 90 -6.60 -5.35 -0.57
C GLY A 90 -7.36 -6.26 -1.54
N ALA A 91 -8.63 -6.50 -1.26
CA ALA A 91 -9.51 -7.23 -2.14
C ALA A 91 -10.79 -6.42 -2.36
N ARG A 92 -10.79 -5.57 -3.39
CA ARG A 92 -11.99 -4.88 -3.86
C ARG A 92 -12.60 -5.65 -5.01
N LEU A 93 -13.88 -6.00 -4.87
CA LEU A 93 -14.62 -6.72 -5.89
C LEU A 93 -15.52 -5.76 -6.68
N PHE A 94 -15.48 -5.88 -8.00
CA PHE A 94 -16.35 -5.16 -8.93
C PHE A 94 -17.28 -6.15 -9.62
N ARG A 95 -18.58 -5.84 -9.63
CA ARG A 95 -19.59 -6.57 -10.41
C ARG A 95 -20.34 -5.58 -11.29
N ARG A 96 -20.64 -5.97 -12.53
CA ARG A 96 -21.30 -5.10 -13.51
C ARG A 96 -22.62 -4.56 -12.94
N GLY A 97 -22.79 -3.23 -13.00
CA GLY A 97 -24.00 -2.56 -12.52
C GLY A 97 -24.16 -2.51 -10.99
N GLN A 98 -23.15 -2.93 -10.22
CA GLN A 98 -23.20 -2.93 -8.76
C GLN A 98 -22.11 -2.04 -8.16
N LYS A 99 -22.38 -1.52 -6.96
CA LYS A 99 -21.36 -0.80 -6.18
C LYS A 99 -20.21 -1.75 -5.83
N ALA A 100 -18.98 -1.27 -5.94
CA ALA A 100 -17.81 -2.01 -5.50
C ALA A 100 -17.89 -2.29 -3.99
N VAL A 101 -17.34 -3.44 -3.57
CA VAL A 101 -17.36 -3.89 -2.18
C VAL A 101 -15.98 -4.42 -1.81
N ASP A 102 -15.50 -4.04 -0.63
CA ASP A 102 -14.26 -4.58 -0.07
C ASP A 102 -14.52 -5.89 0.66
N PHE A 103 -13.59 -6.83 0.50
CA PHE A 103 -13.57 -8.10 1.21
C PHE A 103 -12.24 -8.31 1.92
N MET A 104 -12.28 -9.12 2.97
CA MET A 104 -11.04 -9.63 3.56
C MET A 104 -10.45 -10.72 2.66
N PRO A 105 -9.11 -10.80 2.54
CA PRO A 105 -8.47 -11.96 1.95
C PRO A 105 -8.98 -13.25 2.62
N GLY A 106 -9.45 -14.20 1.80
CA GLY A 106 -10.05 -15.45 2.28
C GLY A 106 -11.55 -15.41 2.57
N ALA A 107 -12.23 -14.28 2.36
CA ALA A 107 -13.69 -14.22 2.49
C ALA A 107 -14.40 -15.12 1.45
N ARG A 108 -15.52 -15.74 1.86
CA ARG A 108 -16.38 -16.50 0.94
C ARG A 108 -17.14 -15.56 0.02
N LEU A 109 -16.93 -15.70 -1.28
CA LEU A 109 -17.61 -14.90 -2.31
C LEU A 109 -18.90 -15.56 -2.83
N THR A 110 -19.20 -16.80 -2.44
CA THR A 110 -20.38 -17.56 -2.88
C THR A 110 -21.70 -16.78 -2.82
N PRO A 111 -21.99 -15.95 -1.78
CA PRO A 111 -23.23 -15.18 -1.73
C PRO A 111 -23.40 -14.15 -2.86
N LEU A 112 -22.34 -13.83 -3.59
CA LEU A 112 -22.30 -12.77 -4.60
C LEU A 112 -22.59 -13.25 -6.02
N PHE A 113 -22.73 -14.56 -6.22
CA PHE A 113 -23.00 -15.20 -7.52
C PHE A 113 -24.44 -15.75 -7.62
N ARG A 114 -25.36 -15.19 -6.84
CA ARG A 114 -26.79 -15.47 -6.93
C ARG A 114 -27.49 -14.43 -7.78
#